data_AF-A0A428ZR27-F1
#
_entry.id   AF-A0A428ZR27-F1
#
_cell.length_a   1.000
_cell.length_b   1.000
_cell.length_c   1.000
_cell.angle_alpha   90.00
_cell.angle_beta   90.00
_cell.angle_gamma   90.00
#
_symmetry.space_group_name_H-M   'P 1'
#
loop_
_entity.id
_entity.type
_entity.pdbx_description
1 polymer ?
#
loop_
_entity_poly.entity_id
_entity_poly.type
_entity_poly.pdbx_seq_one_letter_code
_entity_poly.pdbx_strand_id
1 'polypeptide(L)'
;MTWLRHLAIVVLTVAALVVPVTPAAAVTSTECSATHFQDDPRLGPEVLPDRGAVGRQLFGYQRTGHLSQQQFFDRYWDSAANWWRYPPADGYVIGPDGKPLIFRTKLVNGQLIDRYGSEFGQYLAPIGSPYASRSIPPQSLVSTPAAYCNYRAYRVTRSFTVDSGPIAPWFAQPGHGWQYQLKTEHVPGAPSPLNVKWLLDNGYLERVIGPPQGARYAPSALGADEEKFLLAVR
;
A
#
# COMPACT_ATOMS: atom_id res chain seq x y z
N MET A 1 14.81 -83.39 28.07
CA MET A 1 13.83 -82.54 28.78
C MET A 1 13.77 -81.18 28.09
N THR A 2 12.89 -81.08 27.09
CA THR A 2 12.67 -79.91 26.23
C THR A 2 11.80 -78.88 26.95
N TRP A 3 12.26 -77.64 27.07
CA TRP A 3 11.45 -76.50 27.51
C TRP A 3 11.42 -75.45 26.39
N LEU A 4 10.34 -75.46 25.59
CA LEU A 4 10.01 -74.39 24.65
C LEU A 4 9.47 -73.19 25.42
N ARG A 5 10.25 -72.11 25.54
CA ARG A 5 9.75 -70.81 25.98
C ARG A 5 9.12 -70.09 24.78
N HIS A 6 7.80 -69.96 24.79
CA HIS A 6 7.06 -69.16 23.81
C HIS A 6 7.14 -67.69 24.24
N LEU A 7 7.82 -66.84 23.47
CA LEU A 7 7.73 -65.38 23.61
C LEU A 7 6.55 -64.89 22.76
N ALA A 8 5.50 -64.39 23.42
CA ALA A 8 4.42 -63.69 22.76
C ALA A 8 4.89 -62.26 22.42
N ILE A 9 4.95 -61.93 21.14
CA ILE A 9 5.19 -60.56 20.66
C ILE A 9 3.84 -59.85 20.66
N VAL A 10 3.67 -58.87 21.55
CA VAL A 10 2.51 -57.98 21.55
C VAL A 10 2.79 -56.85 20.55
N VAL A 11 2.12 -56.88 19.41
CA VAL A 11 2.16 -55.80 18.42
C VAL A 11 1.15 -54.73 18.84
N LEU A 12 1.63 -53.63 19.40
CA LEU A 12 0.82 -52.44 19.69
C LEU A 12 0.67 -51.62 18.40
N THR A 13 -0.51 -51.66 17.80
CA THR A 13 -0.90 -50.77 16.71
C THR A 13 -1.21 -49.37 17.28
N VAL A 14 -0.32 -48.41 17.04
CA VAL A 14 -0.59 -46.99 17.29
C VAL A 14 -1.45 -46.47 16.15
N ALA A 15 -2.76 -46.29 16.38
CA ALA A 15 -3.63 -45.61 15.45
C ALA A 15 -3.31 -44.10 15.49
N ALA A 16 -2.67 -43.58 14.43
CA ALA A 16 -2.49 -42.15 14.27
C ALA A 16 -3.84 -41.50 13.93
N LEU A 17 -4.37 -40.68 14.85
CA LEU A 17 -5.52 -39.82 14.57
C LEU A 17 -5.08 -38.73 13.58
N VAL A 18 -5.46 -38.88 12.33
CA VAL A 18 -5.32 -37.83 11.31
C VAL A 18 -6.42 -36.81 11.58
N VAL A 19 -6.09 -35.72 12.27
CA VAL A 19 -7.02 -34.60 12.41
C VAL A 19 -7.08 -33.89 11.05
N PRO A 20 -8.25 -33.78 10.41
CA PRO A 20 -8.37 -33.00 9.18
C PRO A 20 -8.06 -31.53 9.51
N VAL A 21 -6.97 -31.01 8.97
CA VAL A 21 -6.71 -29.57 8.97
C VAL A 21 -7.71 -28.96 8.00
N THR A 22 -8.79 -28.39 8.53
CA THR A 22 -9.72 -27.60 7.73
C THR A 22 -8.92 -26.44 7.14
N PRO A 23 -8.83 -26.28 5.81
CA PRO A 23 -8.21 -25.09 5.24
C PRO A 23 -8.99 -23.87 5.77
N ALA A 24 -8.27 -22.92 6.38
CA ALA A 24 -8.87 -21.67 6.82
C ALA A 24 -9.59 -21.05 5.62
N ALA A 25 -10.90 -20.80 5.75
CA ALA A 25 -11.64 -20.11 4.72
C ALA A 25 -10.94 -18.78 4.44
N ALA A 26 -10.62 -18.51 3.17
CA ALA A 26 -10.04 -17.24 2.78
C ALA A 26 -10.99 -16.11 3.21
N VAL A 27 -10.59 -15.34 4.21
CA VAL A 27 -11.36 -14.20 4.69
C VAL A 27 -11.26 -13.12 3.63
N THR A 28 -12.30 -13.00 2.83
CA THR A 28 -12.35 -11.97 1.79
C THR A 28 -12.60 -10.63 2.45
N SER A 29 -11.74 -9.65 2.19
CA SER A 29 -11.77 -8.34 2.85
C SER A 29 -11.59 -7.22 1.83
N THR A 30 -12.32 -6.13 2.03
CA THR A 30 -12.10 -4.85 1.33
C THR A 30 -11.25 -3.88 2.17
N GLU A 31 -10.93 -4.25 3.41
CA GLU A 31 -10.28 -3.39 4.40
C GLU A 31 -8.98 -4.01 4.96
N CYS A 32 -8.11 -3.16 5.49
CA CYS A 32 -6.94 -3.59 6.25
C CYS A 32 -7.27 -3.80 7.73
N SER A 33 -6.55 -4.72 8.38
CA SER A 33 -6.65 -4.90 9.83
C SER A 33 -6.02 -3.74 10.60
N ALA A 34 -6.52 -3.48 11.81
CA ALA A 34 -5.89 -2.57 12.76
C ALA A 34 -4.64 -3.17 13.43
N THR A 35 -4.55 -4.51 13.49
CA THR A 35 -3.34 -5.21 13.92
C THR A 35 -2.30 -5.24 12.81
N HIS A 36 -1.03 -5.30 13.22
CA HIS A 36 0.12 -5.27 12.31
C HIS A 36 0.69 -6.67 12.11
N PHE A 37 1.28 -6.89 10.94
CA PHE A 37 1.92 -8.15 10.63
C PHE A 37 3.03 -8.45 11.65
N GLN A 38 2.89 -9.56 12.38
CA GLN A 38 3.81 -9.93 13.48
C GLN A 38 4.02 -8.81 14.52
N ASP A 39 2.94 -8.07 14.82
CA ASP A 39 2.92 -6.96 15.78
C ASP A 39 3.92 -5.82 15.48
N ASP A 40 4.44 -5.73 14.25
CA ASP A 40 5.36 -4.69 13.82
C ASP A 40 4.71 -3.74 12.78
N PRO A 41 4.40 -2.49 13.13
CA PRO A 41 3.77 -1.55 12.20
C PRO A 41 4.61 -1.25 10.96
N ARG A 42 5.94 -1.45 11.02
CA ARG A 42 6.82 -1.27 9.86
C ARG A 42 6.52 -2.28 8.76
N LEU A 43 5.98 -3.43 9.14
CA LEU A 43 5.54 -4.46 8.22
C LEU A 43 4.14 -4.20 7.69
N GLY A 44 3.39 -3.22 8.18
CA GLY A 44 2.03 -2.94 7.69
C GLY A 44 0.95 -3.81 8.34
N PRO A 45 -0.30 -3.73 7.86
CA PRO A 45 -1.43 -4.48 8.42
C PRO A 45 -1.23 -6.00 8.34
N GLU A 46 -1.67 -6.74 9.35
CA GLU A 46 -1.68 -8.21 9.38
C GLU A 46 -2.50 -8.77 8.21
N VAL A 47 -3.76 -8.33 8.09
CA VAL A 47 -4.66 -8.69 7.00
C VAL A 47 -4.68 -7.58 5.96
N LEU A 48 -4.41 -7.95 4.71
CA LEU A 48 -4.54 -7.11 3.54
C LEU A 48 -5.84 -7.44 2.78
N PRO A 49 -6.51 -6.46 2.16
CA PRO A 49 -7.69 -6.73 1.36
C PRO A 49 -7.35 -7.45 0.06
N ASP A 50 -8.25 -8.33 -0.36
CA ASP A 50 -8.22 -9.06 -1.62
C ASP A 50 -9.32 -8.59 -2.60
N ARG A 51 -10.22 -7.71 -2.12
CA ARG A 51 -11.31 -7.11 -2.89
C ARG A 51 -11.31 -5.58 -2.77
N GLY A 52 -12.22 -4.94 -3.49
CA GLY A 52 -12.37 -3.48 -3.50
C GLY A 52 -11.23 -2.76 -4.25
N ALA A 53 -11.21 -1.44 -4.14
CA ALA A 53 -10.22 -0.61 -4.83
C ALA A 53 -8.77 -0.92 -4.42
N VAL A 54 -8.54 -1.18 -3.13
CA VAL A 54 -7.20 -1.48 -2.61
C VAL A 54 -6.79 -2.92 -2.93
N GLY A 55 -7.68 -3.91 -2.78
CA GLY A 55 -7.32 -5.31 -3.04
C GLY A 55 -6.87 -5.54 -4.49
N ARG A 56 -7.47 -4.85 -5.47
CA ARG A 56 -7.02 -4.88 -6.87
C ARG A 56 -5.60 -4.33 -7.05
N GLN A 57 -5.25 -3.27 -6.33
CA GLN A 57 -3.92 -2.66 -6.38
C GLN A 57 -2.86 -3.52 -5.68
N LEU A 58 -3.26 -4.37 -4.73
CA LEU A 58 -2.36 -5.29 -4.03
C LEU A 58 -2.15 -6.60 -4.77
N PHE A 59 -2.70 -6.78 -5.97
CA PHE A 59 -2.45 -7.98 -6.77
C PHE A 59 -0.96 -8.16 -7.06
N GLY A 60 -0.40 -9.30 -6.64
CA GLY A 60 1.03 -9.62 -6.78
C GLY A 60 1.96 -8.90 -5.80
N TYR A 61 1.44 -8.07 -4.88
CA TYR A 61 2.26 -7.43 -3.86
C TYR A 61 2.79 -8.45 -2.85
N GLN A 62 4.11 -8.44 -2.63
CA GLN A 62 4.78 -9.23 -1.61
C GLN A 62 5.48 -8.30 -0.64
N ARG A 63 5.05 -8.30 0.62
CA ARG A 63 5.44 -7.34 1.66
C ARG A 63 6.94 -7.04 1.74
N THR A 64 7.78 -8.07 1.68
CA THR A 64 9.25 -7.96 1.72
C THR A 64 9.91 -8.44 0.42
N GLY A 65 9.13 -8.62 -0.65
CA GLY A 65 9.57 -9.28 -1.88
C GLY A 65 10.17 -10.65 -1.58
N HIS A 66 11.35 -10.91 -2.13
CA HIS A 66 12.12 -12.14 -1.88
C HIS A 66 13.03 -12.09 -0.65
N LEU A 67 13.02 -10.99 0.11
CA LEU A 67 13.87 -10.84 1.28
C LEU A 67 13.21 -11.44 2.52
N SER A 68 14.04 -11.98 3.43
CA SER A 68 13.60 -12.17 4.81
C SER A 68 13.32 -10.81 5.45
N GLN A 69 12.51 -10.81 6.52
CA GLN A 69 12.23 -9.58 7.28
C GLN A 69 13.50 -8.90 7.81
N GLN A 70 14.47 -9.69 8.29
CA GLN A 70 15.74 -9.15 8.78
C GLN A 70 16.50 -8.46 7.64
N GLN A 71 16.64 -9.13 6.49
CA GLN A 71 17.32 -8.54 5.32
C GLN A 71 16.60 -7.29 4.81
N PHE A 72 15.27 -7.27 4.88
CA PHE A 72 14.47 -6.11 4.51
C PHE A 72 14.78 -4.91 5.44
N PHE A 73 14.80 -5.12 6.76
CA PHE A 73 15.13 -4.06 7.70
C PHE A 73 16.59 -3.62 7.63
N ASP A 74 17.53 -4.55 7.50
CA ASP A 74 18.95 -4.22 7.34
C ASP A 74 19.19 -3.30 6.14
N ARG A 75 18.43 -3.52 5.05
CA ARG A 75 18.54 -2.73 3.82
C ARG A 75 17.77 -1.42 3.88
N TYR A 76 16.56 -1.40 4.43
CA TYR A 76 15.63 -0.29 4.25
C TYR A 76 15.29 0.48 5.53
N TRP A 77 15.63 -0.02 6.71
CA TRP A 77 15.35 0.66 7.97
C TRP A 77 16.62 1.31 8.52
N ASP A 78 16.49 2.54 9.00
CA ASP A 78 17.50 3.20 9.81
C ASP A 78 17.04 3.20 11.26
N SER A 79 17.62 2.32 12.07
CA SER A 79 17.28 2.21 13.49
C SER A 79 17.71 3.43 14.31
N ALA A 80 18.75 4.14 13.89
CA ALA A 80 19.21 5.35 14.59
C ALA A 80 18.27 6.53 14.32
N ALA A 81 17.81 6.68 13.07
CA ALA A 81 16.84 7.71 12.70
C ALA A 81 15.38 7.33 13.03
N ASN A 82 15.13 6.06 13.39
CA ASN A 82 13.79 5.49 13.53
C ASN A 82 12.92 5.76 12.29
N TRP A 83 13.52 5.59 11.10
CA TRP A 83 12.91 5.95 9.83
C TRP A 83 13.32 5.03 8.68
N TRP A 84 12.56 5.06 7.60
CA TRP A 84 12.89 4.34 6.37
C TRP A 84 14.00 5.05 5.59
N ARG A 85 14.92 4.27 5.03
CA ARG A 85 15.86 4.68 3.98
C ARG A 85 15.10 4.75 2.67
N TYR A 86 14.60 5.94 2.33
CA TYR A 86 13.95 6.21 1.05
C TYR A 86 14.98 6.28 -0.10
N PRO A 87 14.56 6.04 -1.36
CA PRO A 87 15.45 6.14 -2.51
C PRO A 87 15.97 7.58 -2.68
N PRO A 88 17.16 7.76 -3.28
CA PRO A 88 17.64 9.08 -3.67
C PRO A 88 16.77 9.68 -4.78
N ALA A 89 17.03 10.96 -5.10
CA ALA A 89 16.42 11.66 -6.23
C ALA A 89 14.89 11.56 -6.25
N ASP A 90 14.26 11.75 -5.09
CA ASP A 90 12.80 11.71 -4.92
C ASP A 90 12.12 10.41 -5.44
N GLY A 91 12.89 9.32 -5.57
CA GLY A 91 12.41 8.03 -6.06
C GLY A 91 12.21 7.95 -7.58
N TYR A 92 12.69 8.92 -8.36
CA TYR A 92 12.67 8.84 -9.82
C TYR A 92 13.69 7.82 -10.35
N VAL A 93 13.36 7.14 -11.45
CA VAL A 93 14.34 6.37 -12.22
C VAL A 93 15.43 7.32 -12.71
N ILE A 94 16.69 6.89 -12.58
CA ILE A 94 17.86 7.58 -13.12
C ILE A 94 18.05 7.16 -14.58
N GLY A 95 18.10 8.15 -15.47
CA GLY A 95 18.32 7.96 -16.89
C GLY A 95 19.78 7.64 -17.24
N PRO A 96 20.06 7.32 -18.53
CA PRO A 96 21.42 7.02 -19.00
C PRO A 96 22.43 8.17 -18.81
N ASP A 97 21.96 9.40 -18.67
CA ASP A 97 22.77 10.60 -18.42
C ASP A 97 23.09 10.83 -16.94
N GLY A 98 22.67 9.91 -16.05
CA GLY A 98 22.88 9.99 -14.62
C GLY A 98 21.92 10.93 -13.88
N LYS A 99 20.88 11.44 -14.54
CA LYS A 99 19.90 12.36 -13.94
C LYS A 99 18.54 11.69 -13.73
N PRO A 100 17.74 12.13 -12.75
CA PRO A 100 16.38 11.64 -12.59
C PRO A 100 15.51 12.01 -13.80
N LEU A 101 14.70 11.06 -14.27
CA LEU A 101 13.74 11.26 -15.34
C LEU A 101 12.50 12.00 -14.82
N ILE A 102 12.50 13.32 -14.94
CA ILE A 102 11.43 14.21 -14.47
C ILE A 102 10.79 14.95 -15.64
N PHE A 103 9.47 14.89 -15.72
CA PHE A 103 8.63 15.56 -16.69
C PHE A 103 7.67 16.53 -16.00
N ARG A 104 7.36 17.65 -16.65
CA ARG A 104 6.25 18.50 -16.23
C ARG A 104 4.96 17.99 -16.82
N THR A 105 4.01 17.63 -15.96
CA THR A 105 2.71 17.12 -16.38
C THR A 105 1.61 18.02 -15.87
N LYS A 106 0.72 18.44 -16.76
CA LYS A 106 -0.49 19.16 -16.40
C LYS A 106 -1.57 18.14 -16.04
N LEU A 107 -1.96 18.09 -14.77
CA LEU A 107 -3.15 17.36 -14.35
C LEU A 107 -4.38 18.17 -14.73
N VAL A 108 -5.28 17.57 -15.49
CA VAL A 108 -6.44 18.27 -16.07
C VAL A 108 -7.69 18.08 -15.21
N ASN A 109 -8.62 19.03 -15.28
CA ASN A 109 -9.92 18.92 -14.61
C ASN A 109 -10.61 17.58 -14.98
N GLY A 110 -11.18 16.92 -13.99
CA GLY A 110 -11.82 15.61 -14.11
C GLY A 110 -10.88 14.42 -13.92
N GLN A 111 -9.56 14.60 -14.06
CA GLN A 111 -8.58 13.52 -13.93
C GLN A 111 -8.59 12.93 -12.51
N LEU A 112 -8.48 11.59 -12.43
CA LEU A 112 -8.43 10.85 -11.18
C LEU A 112 -6.99 10.48 -10.82
N ILE A 113 -6.64 10.71 -9.56
CA ILE A 113 -5.33 10.40 -8.98
C ILE A 113 -5.52 9.84 -7.57
N ASP A 114 -4.56 9.06 -7.08
CA ASP A 114 -4.64 8.47 -5.75
C ASP A 114 -3.32 8.56 -4.97
N ARG A 115 -3.38 8.13 -3.71
CA ARG A 115 -2.23 8.07 -2.80
C ARG A 115 -2.50 7.08 -1.67
N TYR A 116 -1.44 6.41 -1.23
CA TYR A 116 -1.37 5.80 0.10
C TYR A 116 -0.63 6.75 1.05
N GLY A 117 -1.25 7.12 2.16
CA GLY A 117 -0.64 7.99 3.16
C GLY A 117 -1.47 9.22 3.56
N SER A 118 -0.93 9.95 4.53
CA SER A 118 -1.48 11.22 5.00
C SER A 118 -1.52 12.30 3.90
N GLU A 119 -2.50 13.20 3.98
CA GLU A 119 -2.68 14.33 3.05
C GLU A 119 -1.63 15.43 3.21
N PHE A 120 -0.77 15.33 4.22
CA PHE A 120 0.40 16.20 4.38
C PHE A 120 1.58 15.80 3.49
N GLY A 121 1.46 14.71 2.70
CA GLY A 121 2.48 14.30 1.74
C GLY A 121 2.35 14.98 0.37
N GLN A 122 3.36 14.73 -0.47
CA GLN A 122 3.54 15.40 -1.77
C GLN A 122 3.55 14.43 -2.96
N TYR A 123 3.39 13.13 -2.73
CA TYR A 123 3.47 12.10 -3.78
C TYR A 123 2.10 11.47 -3.99
N LEU A 124 1.65 11.46 -5.25
CA LEU A 124 0.44 10.81 -5.75
C LEU A 124 0.80 9.91 -6.95
N ALA A 125 -0.17 9.15 -7.46
CA ALA A 125 -0.02 8.36 -8.67
C ALA A 125 -1.29 8.42 -9.52
N PRO A 126 -1.25 7.95 -10.78
CA PRO A 126 -2.46 7.63 -11.52
C PRO A 126 -3.36 6.68 -10.71
N ILE A 127 -4.67 6.92 -10.76
CA ILE A 127 -5.66 6.11 -10.06
C ILE A 127 -5.49 4.61 -10.38
N GLY A 128 -5.54 3.76 -9.36
CA GLY A 128 -5.50 2.31 -9.53
C GLY A 128 -4.12 1.73 -9.83
N SER A 129 -3.05 2.53 -9.76
CA SER A 129 -1.69 2.03 -9.95
C SER A 129 -1.36 0.91 -8.95
N PRO A 130 -0.78 -0.23 -9.36
CA PRO A 130 -0.43 -1.32 -8.46
C PRO A 130 0.45 -0.84 -7.29
N TYR A 131 0.24 -1.38 -6.10
CA TYR A 131 1.01 -0.98 -4.91
C TYR A 131 2.52 -1.25 -5.11
N ALA A 132 2.85 -2.41 -5.67
CA ALA A 132 4.23 -2.80 -6.00
C ALA A 132 4.90 -1.85 -7.01
N SER A 133 4.13 -1.15 -7.86
CA SER A 133 4.72 -0.20 -8.81
C SER A 133 5.05 1.16 -8.17
N ARG A 134 4.63 1.38 -6.93
CA ARG A 134 4.82 2.65 -6.20
C ARG A 134 6.10 2.69 -5.38
N SER A 135 6.77 1.55 -5.17
CA SER A 135 8.01 1.46 -4.37
C SER A 135 7.91 2.18 -3.02
N ILE A 136 6.84 1.93 -2.27
CA ILE A 136 6.60 2.47 -0.91
C ILE A 136 6.60 1.34 0.13
N PRO A 137 6.96 1.61 1.41
CA PRO A 137 7.12 0.56 2.40
C PRO A 137 5.76 0.01 2.86
N PRO A 138 5.70 -1.22 3.40
CA PRO A 138 4.46 -1.82 3.87
C PRO A 138 3.66 -0.98 4.87
N GLN A 139 4.37 -0.21 5.70
CA GLN A 139 3.78 0.72 6.66
C GLN A 139 2.89 1.79 6.01
N SER A 140 3.04 2.09 4.71
CA SER A 140 2.17 3.04 4.02
C SER A 140 0.72 2.54 3.90
N LEU A 141 0.43 1.27 4.19
CA LEU A 141 -0.93 0.71 4.29
C LEU A 141 -1.56 0.88 5.69
N VAL A 142 -0.80 1.35 6.69
CA VAL A 142 -1.27 1.51 8.07
C VAL A 142 -1.92 2.88 8.25
N SER A 143 -3.10 2.90 8.86
CA SER A 143 -3.76 4.11 9.34
C SER A 143 -4.58 3.84 10.58
N THR A 144 -4.92 4.91 11.31
CA THR A 144 -5.89 4.87 12.41
C THR A 144 -7.02 5.86 12.11
N PRO A 145 -8.26 5.39 11.86
CA PRO A 145 -8.67 3.99 11.75
C PRO A 145 -8.01 3.26 10.55
N ALA A 146 -7.96 1.93 10.59
CA ALA A 146 -7.38 1.09 9.52
C ALA A 146 -8.20 1.08 8.21
N ALA A 147 -9.36 1.72 8.24
CA ALA A 147 -10.25 1.87 7.10
C ALA A 147 -9.49 2.42 5.88
N TYR A 148 -9.83 1.87 4.72
CA TYR A 148 -9.25 2.13 3.41
C TYR A 148 -7.75 1.82 3.30
N CYS A 149 -7.09 1.15 4.27
CA CYS A 149 -5.65 0.86 4.19
C CYS A 149 -4.78 2.12 3.94
N ASN A 150 -5.14 3.25 4.57
CA ASN A 150 -4.51 4.55 4.31
C ASN A 150 -4.59 5.03 2.84
N TYR A 151 -5.46 4.44 2.02
CA TYR A 151 -5.70 4.80 0.63
C TYR A 151 -6.66 5.98 0.51
N ARG A 152 -6.38 6.84 -0.47
CA ARG A 152 -7.18 8.01 -0.78
C ARG A 152 -7.20 8.21 -2.29
N ALA A 153 -8.36 8.58 -2.82
CA ALA A 153 -8.53 8.93 -4.23
C ALA A 153 -9.09 10.34 -4.36
N TYR A 154 -8.68 11.03 -5.42
CA TYR A 154 -9.00 12.42 -5.66
C TYR A 154 -9.40 12.65 -7.12
N ARG A 155 -10.30 13.60 -7.33
CA ARG A 155 -10.59 14.19 -8.62
C ARG A 155 -9.95 15.56 -8.70
N VAL A 156 -9.27 15.84 -9.79
CA VAL A 156 -8.75 17.18 -10.09
C VAL A 156 -9.91 18.09 -10.46
N THR A 157 -10.17 19.12 -9.67
CA THR A 157 -11.25 20.11 -9.89
C THR A 157 -10.74 21.39 -10.53
N ARG A 158 -9.44 21.67 -10.41
CA ARG A 158 -8.78 22.76 -11.12
C ARG A 158 -7.47 22.25 -11.69
N SER A 159 -7.21 22.51 -12.97
CA SER A 159 -5.98 22.01 -13.60
C SER A 159 -4.74 22.64 -12.97
N PHE A 160 -3.69 21.86 -12.72
CA PHE A 160 -2.41 22.33 -12.19
C PHE A 160 -1.25 21.47 -12.70
N THR A 161 -0.02 22.00 -12.61
CA THR A 161 1.18 21.30 -13.06
C THR A 161 1.85 20.60 -11.88
N VAL A 162 2.44 19.44 -12.14
CA VAL A 162 3.26 18.66 -11.20
C VAL A 162 4.57 18.26 -11.88
N ASP A 163 5.58 17.95 -11.07
CA ASP A 163 6.67 17.09 -11.54
C ASP A 163 6.15 15.65 -11.59
N SER A 164 6.62 14.87 -12.55
CA SER A 164 6.19 13.48 -12.71
C SER A 164 7.24 12.63 -13.39
N GLY A 165 7.10 11.31 -13.28
CA GLY A 165 8.05 10.42 -13.90
C GLY A 165 7.96 8.98 -13.40
N PRO A 166 8.75 8.09 -14.01
CA PRO A 166 8.83 6.70 -13.60
C PRO A 166 9.46 6.55 -12.22
N ILE A 167 8.90 5.64 -11.42
CA ILE A 167 9.34 5.33 -10.05
C ILE A 167 10.45 4.28 -10.08
N ALA A 168 11.55 4.52 -9.38
CA ALA A 168 12.65 3.56 -9.25
C ALA A 168 12.24 2.33 -8.41
N PRO A 169 12.78 1.13 -8.68
CA PRO A 169 12.62 -0.02 -7.80
C PRO A 169 13.13 0.30 -6.40
N TRP A 170 12.33 0.06 -5.36
CA TRP A 170 12.72 0.23 -3.96
C TRP A 170 11.86 -0.62 -3.02
N PHE A 171 12.22 -0.74 -1.74
CA PHE A 171 11.52 -1.55 -0.74
C PHE A 171 11.19 -2.98 -1.23
N ALA A 172 12.14 -3.63 -1.91
CA ALA A 172 11.97 -4.95 -2.53
C ALA A 172 10.79 -5.07 -3.51
N GLN A 173 10.31 -3.95 -4.05
CA GLN A 173 9.29 -3.88 -5.08
C GLN A 173 9.89 -3.48 -6.43
N PRO A 174 9.28 -3.90 -7.55
CA PRO A 174 9.77 -3.57 -8.89
C PRO A 174 9.68 -2.07 -9.22
N GLY A 175 8.76 -1.31 -8.63
CA GLY A 175 8.56 0.08 -9.04
C GLY A 175 8.05 0.18 -10.48
N HIS A 176 8.63 1.10 -11.25
CA HIS A 176 8.29 1.40 -12.64
C HIS A 176 6.85 1.88 -12.89
N GLY A 177 6.10 2.18 -11.83
CA GLY A 177 4.89 2.97 -11.93
C GLY A 177 5.20 4.43 -12.24
N TRP A 178 4.15 5.25 -12.26
CA TRP A 178 4.27 6.69 -12.48
C TRP A 178 3.94 7.44 -11.20
N GLN A 179 4.78 8.39 -10.79
CA GLN A 179 4.47 9.29 -9.68
C GLN A 179 4.18 10.70 -10.16
N TYR A 180 3.32 11.39 -9.41
CA TYR A 180 3.11 12.82 -9.44
C TYR A 180 3.66 13.41 -8.14
N GLN A 181 4.59 14.36 -8.26
CA GLN A 181 5.19 15.07 -7.13
C GLN A 181 4.69 16.51 -7.11
N LEU A 182 4.10 16.90 -5.98
CA LEU A 182 3.67 18.25 -5.73
C LEU A 182 4.88 19.13 -5.45
N LYS A 183 4.95 20.26 -6.15
CA LYS A 183 6.02 21.23 -6.08
C LYS A 183 5.40 22.63 -6.02
N THR A 184 5.82 23.43 -5.05
CA THR A 184 5.25 24.76 -4.78
C THR A 184 5.39 25.68 -5.99
N GLU A 185 6.53 25.57 -6.70
CA GLU A 185 6.85 26.35 -7.89
C GLU A 185 5.84 26.20 -9.04
N HIS A 186 5.05 25.13 -9.06
CA HIS A 186 4.07 24.87 -10.12
C HIS A 186 2.66 25.38 -9.81
N VAL A 187 2.41 25.83 -8.57
CA VAL A 187 1.08 26.22 -8.10
C VAL A 187 1.13 27.62 -7.47
N PRO A 188 0.64 28.67 -8.17
CA PRO A 188 0.66 30.04 -7.65
C PRO A 188 -0.05 30.17 -6.29
N GLY A 189 0.63 30.80 -5.33
CA GLY A 189 0.12 31.01 -3.97
C GLY A 189 0.22 29.80 -3.05
N ALA A 190 0.77 28.68 -3.50
CA ALA A 190 0.99 27.50 -2.67
C ALA A 190 2.07 27.73 -1.58
N PRO A 191 1.95 27.07 -0.42
CA PRO A 191 3.00 27.05 0.60
C PRO A 191 4.16 26.17 0.17
N SER A 192 5.32 26.31 0.83
CA SER A 192 6.43 25.36 0.75
C SER A 192 6.61 24.67 2.10
N PRO A 193 6.45 23.33 2.20
CA PRO A 193 6.09 22.40 1.12
C PRO A 193 4.59 22.44 0.75
N LEU A 194 4.28 22.31 -0.55
CA LEU A 194 2.92 22.08 -1.05
C LEU A 194 2.48 20.63 -0.75
N ASN A 195 1.29 20.43 -0.20
CA ASN A 195 0.74 19.11 0.11
C ASN A 195 -0.70 18.94 -0.39
N VAL A 196 -1.21 17.69 -0.35
CA VAL A 196 -2.56 17.34 -0.79
C VAL A 196 -3.64 18.07 0.01
N LYS A 197 -3.45 18.26 1.32
CA LYS A 197 -4.40 18.98 2.18
C LYS A 197 -4.63 20.40 1.69
N TRP A 198 -3.56 21.12 1.32
CA TRP A 198 -3.69 22.46 0.78
C TRP A 198 -4.44 22.48 -0.56
N LEU A 199 -4.18 21.51 -1.46
CA LEU A 199 -4.90 21.42 -2.72
C LEU A 199 -6.40 21.17 -2.54
N LEU A 200 -6.79 20.38 -1.53
CA LEU A 200 -8.19 20.18 -1.17
C LEU A 200 -8.81 21.47 -0.64
N ASP A 201 -8.14 22.14 0.30
CA ASP A 201 -8.63 23.37 0.94
C ASP A 201 -8.78 24.55 -0.06
N ASN A 202 -8.02 24.50 -1.16
CA ASN A 202 -8.01 25.55 -2.18
C ASN A 202 -8.70 25.12 -3.50
N GLY A 203 -9.48 24.03 -3.48
CA GLY A 203 -10.34 23.63 -4.58
C GLY A 203 -9.61 23.13 -5.84
N TYR A 204 -8.37 22.66 -5.71
CA TYR A 204 -7.64 21.97 -6.77
C TYR A 204 -7.98 20.48 -6.86
N LEU A 205 -8.32 19.89 -5.71
CA LEU A 205 -8.73 18.50 -5.60
C LEU A 205 -10.06 18.39 -4.85
N GLU A 206 -10.82 17.37 -5.20
CA GLU A 206 -11.96 16.87 -4.45
C GLU A 206 -11.66 15.42 -4.03
N ARG A 207 -12.03 15.03 -2.82
CA ARG A 207 -11.87 13.64 -2.36
C ARG A 207 -12.98 12.78 -2.92
N VAL A 208 -12.58 11.66 -3.53
CA VAL A 208 -13.48 10.62 -4.06
C VAL A 208 -13.51 9.41 -3.12
N ILE A 209 -12.34 9.01 -2.58
CA ILE A 209 -12.22 7.92 -1.59
C ILE A 209 -11.33 8.38 -0.43
N GLY A 210 -11.69 7.99 0.79
CA GLY A 210 -10.90 8.18 2.00
C GLY A 210 -11.75 8.71 3.16
N PRO A 211 -11.18 8.81 4.38
CA PRO A 211 -11.94 9.29 5.53
C PRO A 211 -12.41 10.75 5.32
N PRO A 212 -13.65 11.10 5.71
CA PRO A 212 -14.15 12.48 5.67
C PRO A 212 -13.26 13.40 6.53
N GLN A 213 -13.08 14.66 6.12
CA GLN A 213 -12.45 15.65 7.01
C GLN A 213 -13.47 16.15 8.03
N GLY A 214 -13.12 16.11 9.32
CA GLY A 214 -13.69 17.02 10.33
C GLY A 214 -14.92 16.59 11.12
N ALA A 215 -15.50 15.40 10.97
CA ALA A 215 -16.59 14.98 11.84
C ALA A 215 -16.61 13.47 12.09
N ARG A 216 -17.02 13.13 13.32
CA ARG A 216 -17.17 11.81 13.92
C ARG A 216 -17.68 10.76 12.93
N TYR A 217 -17.07 9.58 13.04
CA TYR A 217 -17.46 8.32 12.42
C TYR A 217 -19.00 8.19 12.30
N ALA A 218 -19.53 8.38 11.08
CA ALA A 218 -20.87 7.97 10.72
C ALA A 218 -20.72 6.74 9.79
N PRO A 219 -21.34 5.60 10.11
CA PRO A 219 -21.16 4.39 9.32
C PRO A 219 -21.90 4.49 7.99
N SER A 220 -21.13 4.26 6.92
CA SER A 220 -21.49 3.57 5.68
C SER A 220 -22.86 3.85 5.04
N ALA A 221 -22.86 4.74 4.06
CA ALA A 221 -23.74 4.69 2.90
C ALA A 221 -22.90 4.82 1.62
N LEU A 222 -21.90 3.94 1.44
CA LEU A 222 -20.89 4.04 0.36
C LEU A 222 -20.94 2.92 -0.68
N GLY A 223 -21.98 2.07 -0.68
CA GLY A 223 -22.06 0.95 -1.62
C GLY A 223 -22.22 1.34 -3.10
N ALA A 224 -22.87 2.46 -3.41
CA ALA A 224 -23.21 2.82 -4.79
C ALA A 224 -22.14 3.65 -5.51
N ASP A 225 -21.40 4.49 -4.78
CA ASP A 225 -20.39 5.38 -5.37
C ASP A 225 -19.05 4.68 -5.57
N GLU A 226 -18.69 3.73 -4.69
CA GLU A 226 -17.52 2.87 -4.90
C GLU A 226 -17.74 1.99 -6.13
N GLU A 227 -18.94 1.44 -6.34
CA GLU A 227 -19.21 0.59 -7.51
C GLU A 227 -19.12 1.38 -8.82
N LYS A 228 -19.76 2.56 -8.91
CA LYS A 228 -19.62 3.45 -10.07
C LYS A 228 -18.18 3.89 -10.32
N PHE A 229 -17.44 4.18 -9.26
CA PHE A 229 -16.02 4.51 -9.35
C PHE A 229 -15.19 3.31 -9.86
N LEU A 230 -15.42 2.11 -9.31
CA LEU A 230 -14.75 0.88 -9.73
C LEU A 230 -15.08 0.47 -11.17
N LEU A 231 -16.25 0.87 -11.69
CA LEU A 231 -16.59 0.70 -13.11
C LEU A 231 -15.89 1.71 -14.02
N ALA A 232 -15.60 2.93 -13.54
CA ALA A 232 -14.95 3.98 -14.32
C ALA A 232 -13.42 3.82 -14.47
N VAL A 233 -12.81 2.91 -13.69
CA VAL A 233 -11.36 2.62 -13.68
C VAL A 233 -11.04 1.26 -14.33
N ARG A 234 -12.00 0.65 -15.06
CA ARG A 234 -11.79 -0.56 -15.86
C ARG A 234 -11.46 -0.24 -17.31
#